data_AF-A0A4Q5WYH5-F1
#
_entry.id   AF-A0A4Q5WYH5-F1
#
_cell.length_a   1.000
_cell.length_b   1.000
_cell.length_c   1.000
_cell.angle_alpha   90.00
_cell.angle_beta   90.00
_cell.angle_gamma   90.00
#
_symmetry.space_group_name_H-M   'P 1'
#
loop_
_entity.id
_entity.type
_entity.pdbx_description
1 polymer ?
#
loop_
_entity_poly.entity_id
_entity_poly.type
_entity_poly.pdbx_seq_one_letter_code
_entity_poly.pdbx_strand_id
1 'polypeptide(L)'
;MPQPDRIRSMARLLLATPLILAACAAPAPGNEHAGLHQATLEALPGIDATTVEITDAVRASSKWTWKASVSGKAYACDADDQMRLPSCTPNA
;
A
#
# COMPACT_ATOMS: atom_id res chain seq x y z
N MET A 1 55.92 44.13 4.07
CA MET A 1 55.05 44.89 3.14
C MET A 1 55.79 44.93 1.81
N PRO A 2 55.23 44.61 0.61
CA PRO A 2 53.83 44.58 0.13
C PRO A 2 53.38 43.25 -0.56
N GLN A 3 52.09 43.15 -0.93
CA GLN A 3 51.49 42.10 -1.81
C GLN A 3 51.79 42.35 -3.31
N PRO A 4 51.55 41.40 -4.25
CA PRO A 4 50.23 41.30 -4.92
C PRO A 4 49.78 39.90 -5.42
N ASP A 5 48.46 39.78 -5.53
CA ASP A 5 47.64 39.04 -6.50
C ASP A 5 48.26 37.93 -7.36
N ARG A 6 47.65 36.73 -7.28
CA ARG A 6 47.23 35.98 -8.47
C ARG A 6 45.92 35.23 -8.25
N ILE A 7 44.85 35.90 -8.67
CA ILE A 7 43.64 35.32 -9.24
C ILE A 7 44.04 34.17 -10.19
N ARG A 8 43.60 32.94 -9.92
CA ARG A 8 43.38 31.98 -11.00
C ARG A 8 42.41 30.88 -10.63
N SER A 9 41.55 30.63 -11.61
CA SER A 9 40.78 29.41 -11.80
C SER A 9 39.48 29.32 -11.02
N MET A 10 38.49 29.99 -11.63
CA MET A 10 37.13 29.50 -11.78
C MET A 10 37.10 27.97 -11.99
N ALA A 11 36.98 27.21 -10.89
CA ALA A 11 36.47 25.86 -10.96
C ALA A 11 34.95 25.96 -10.84
N ARG A 12 34.27 26.26 -11.96
CA ARG A 12 32.85 25.94 -12.11
C ARG A 12 32.74 24.41 -12.15
N LEU A 13 32.77 23.80 -10.97
CA LEU A 13 32.47 22.38 -10.82
C LEU A 13 30.96 22.22 -11.07
N LEU A 14 30.64 21.66 -12.22
CA LEU A 14 29.32 21.18 -12.62
C LEU A 14 28.84 20.17 -11.56
N LEU A 15 27.98 20.60 -10.65
CA LEU A 15 27.18 19.71 -9.81
C LEU A 15 25.87 19.41 -10.54
N ALA A 16 25.96 18.52 -11.52
CA ALA A 16 24.81 17.76 -11.99
C ALA A 16 24.65 16.56 -11.05
N THR A 17 23.62 16.58 -10.20
CA THR A 17 23.18 15.40 -9.47
C THR A 17 21.65 15.37 -9.51
N PRO A 18 21.03 14.68 -10.50
CA PRO A 18 19.61 14.39 -10.45
C PRO A 18 19.40 13.35 -9.34
N LEU A 19 19.05 13.80 -8.15
CA LEU A 19 18.65 12.92 -7.07
C LEU A 19 17.23 12.40 -7.35
N ILE A 20 17.24 11.30 -8.10
CA ILE A 20 16.57 10.03 -7.81
C ILE A 20 15.10 10.14 -7.42
N LEU A 21 14.29 9.69 -8.39
CA LEU A 21 12.93 9.17 -8.29
C LEU A 21 12.30 9.21 -6.90
N ALA A 22 11.23 10.00 -6.79
CA ALA A 22 10.21 9.82 -5.77
C ALA A 22 9.88 8.33 -5.66
N ALA A 23 10.32 7.73 -4.56
CA ALA A 23 9.90 6.40 -4.17
C ALA A 23 8.37 6.44 -4.09
N CYS A 24 7.73 5.76 -5.04
CA CYS A 24 6.34 5.37 -4.90
C CYS A 24 6.33 4.46 -3.67
N ALA A 25 6.00 5.02 -2.51
CA ALA A 25 5.89 4.27 -1.27
C ALA A 25 4.74 3.27 -1.48
N ALA A 26 5.09 2.04 -1.84
CA ALA A 26 4.16 0.93 -1.76
C ALA A 26 3.67 0.87 -0.30
N PRO A 27 2.35 0.81 -0.04
CA PRO A 27 1.83 0.68 1.32
C PRO A 27 2.48 -0.52 2.01
N ALA A 28 2.91 -0.33 3.26
CA ALA A 28 3.57 -1.37 4.02
C ALA A 28 2.59 -2.54 4.26
N PRO A 29 2.91 -3.78 3.83
CA PRO A 29 1.94 -4.89 3.75
C PRO A 29 1.54 -5.51 5.11
N GLY A 30 1.83 -4.88 6.25
CA GLY A 30 1.75 -5.52 7.57
C GLY A 30 0.39 -5.44 8.26
N ASN A 31 -0.29 -4.30 8.21
CA ASN A 31 -1.52 -4.05 8.99
C ASN A 31 -2.80 -4.20 8.17
N GLU A 32 -2.69 -4.09 6.86
CA GLU A 32 -3.82 -4.11 5.93
C GLU A 32 -4.45 -5.50 5.89
N HIS A 33 -3.62 -6.55 5.92
CA HIS A 33 -4.09 -7.93 5.91
C HIS A 33 -4.93 -8.29 7.14
N ALA A 34 -4.54 -7.84 8.34
CA ALA A 34 -5.31 -8.05 9.56
C ALA A 34 -6.67 -7.32 9.51
N GLY A 35 -6.69 -6.09 9.00
CA GLY A 35 -7.92 -5.31 8.81
C GLY A 35 -8.88 -5.97 7.82
N LEU A 36 -8.38 -6.42 6.67
CA LEU A 36 -9.15 -7.17 5.66
C LEU A 36 -9.70 -8.48 6.23
N HIS A 37 -8.92 -9.18 7.05
CA HIS A 37 -9.33 -10.40 7.70
C HIS A 37 -10.49 -10.17 8.66
N GLN A 38 -10.37 -9.18 9.54
CA GLN A 38 -11.45 -8.81 10.45
C GLN A 38 -12.71 -8.39 9.68
N ALA A 39 -12.56 -7.53 8.66
CA ALA A 39 -13.65 -7.09 7.80
C ALA A 39 -14.38 -8.28 7.13
N THR A 40 -13.65 -9.31 6.73
CA THR A 40 -14.23 -10.54 6.15
C THR A 40 -15.08 -11.31 7.18
N LEU A 41 -14.62 -11.41 8.43
CA LEU A 41 -15.37 -12.07 9.51
C LEU A 41 -16.65 -11.32 9.89
N GLU A 42 -16.60 -9.99 9.83
CA GLU A 42 -17.77 -9.13 10.07
C GLU A 42 -18.81 -9.26 8.95
N ALA A 43 -18.36 -9.34 7.69
CA ALA A 43 -19.25 -9.48 6.53
C ALA A 43 -19.83 -10.89 6.35
N LEU A 44 -19.15 -11.92 6.87
CA LEU A 44 -19.55 -13.33 6.76
C LEU A 44 -19.71 -13.95 8.16
N PRO A 45 -20.80 -13.68 8.88
CA PRO A 45 -20.99 -14.19 10.23
C PRO A 45 -21.09 -15.72 10.25
N GLY A 46 -20.44 -16.34 11.25
CA GLY A 46 -20.50 -17.79 11.48
C GLY A 46 -19.46 -18.62 10.72
N ILE A 47 -18.48 -17.99 10.06
CA ILE A 47 -17.34 -18.69 9.45
C ILE A 47 -16.18 -18.87 10.45
N ASP A 48 -15.37 -19.91 10.22
CA ASP A 48 -14.15 -20.14 11.00
C ASP A 48 -13.05 -19.19 10.51
N ALA A 49 -12.56 -18.35 11.41
CA ALA A 49 -11.50 -17.38 11.16
C ALA A 49 -10.22 -18.00 10.64
N THR A 50 -9.91 -19.24 10.99
CA THR A 50 -8.69 -19.93 10.54
C THR A 50 -8.77 -20.41 9.09
N THR A 51 -9.97 -20.39 8.49
CA THR A 51 -10.21 -20.86 7.12
C THR A 51 -10.26 -19.73 6.08
N VAL A 52 -10.04 -18.48 6.51
CA VAL A 52 -10.10 -17.30 5.65
C VAL A 52 -8.73 -17.06 5.01
N GLU A 53 -8.68 -17.11 3.68
CA GLU A 53 -7.53 -16.71 2.90
C GLU A 53 -7.86 -15.45 2.10
N ILE A 54 -7.04 -14.41 2.21
CA ILE A 54 -7.23 -13.14 1.52
C ILE A 54 -6.23 -12.97 0.39
N THR A 55 -6.74 -12.60 -0.79
CA THR A 55 -5.97 -12.37 -2.02
C THR A 55 -6.47 -11.15 -2.75
N ASP A 56 -5.71 -10.68 -3.75
CA ASP A 56 -6.09 -9.58 -4.64
C ASP A 56 -6.59 -8.32 -3.91
N ALA A 57 -5.98 -8.02 -2.77
CA ALA A 57 -6.30 -6.84 -1.98
C ALA A 57 -5.81 -5.58 -2.69
N VAL A 58 -6.75 -4.67 -2.99
CA VAL A 58 -6.49 -3.40 -3.67
C VAL A 58 -7.16 -2.28 -2.88
N ARG A 59 -6.39 -1.24 -2.62
CA ARG A 59 -6.88 0.02 -2.08
C ARG A 59 -7.03 1.04 -3.21
N ALA A 60 -8.26 1.48 -3.44
CA ALA A 60 -8.56 2.67 -4.25
C ALA A 60 -8.76 3.90 -3.35
N SER A 61 -8.91 5.07 -3.96
CA SER A 61 -8.99 6.37 -3.25
C SER A 61 -10.11 6.45 -2.19
N SER A 62 -11.19 5.67 -2.34
CA SER A 62 -12.38 5.72 -1.48
C SER A 62 -12.88 4.34 -1.05
N LYS A 63 -12.17 3.26 -1.42
CA LYS A 63 -12.68 1.90 -1.25
C LYS A 63 -11.55 0.89 -1.15
N TRP A 64 -11.76 -0.14 -0.36
CA TRP A 64 -11.00 -1.39 -0.41
C TRP A 64 -11.78 -2.45 -1.18
N THR A 65 -11.08 -3.24 -1.96
CA THR A 65 -11.60 -4.44 -2.61
C THR A 65 -10.62 -5.59 -2.42
N TRP A 66 -11.11 -6.79 -2.12
CA TRP A 66 -10.27 -7.98 -1.99
C TRP A 66 -11.08 -9.23 -2.34
N LYS A 67 -10.38 -10.35 -2.51
CA LYS A 67 -11.00 -11.68 -2.58
C LYS A 67 -10.74 -12.43 -1.29
N ALA A 68 -11.75 -13.16 -0.83
CA ALA A 68 -11.63 -14.07 0.28
C ALA A 68 -12.00 -15.50 -0.15
N SER A 69 -11.21 -16.48 0.24
CA SER A 69 -11.59 -17.90 0.16
C SER A 69 -11.92 -18.37 1.57
N VAL A 70 -13.11 -18.95 1.75
CA VAL A 70 -13.57 -19.48 3.04
C VAL A 70 -14.06 -20.90 2.84
N SER A 71 -13.35 -21.87 3.43
CA SER A 71 -13.67 -23.30 3.29
C SER A 71 -13.85 -23.74 1.81
N GLY A 72 -13.03 -23.19 0.91
CA GLY A 72 -13.06 -23.48 -0.53
C GLY A 72 -14.12 -22.72 -1.34
N LYS A 73 -14.89 -21.82 -0.73
CA LYS A 73 -15.81 -20.90 -1.42
C LYS A 73 -15.14 -19.55 -1.63
N ALA A 74 -15.19 -19.04 -2.85
CA ALA A 74 -14.66 -17.73 -3.19
C ALA A 74 -15.71 -16.63 -2.96
N TYR A 75 -15.25 -15.50 -2.43
CA TYR A 75 -16.02 -14.30 -2.18
C TYR A 75 -15.28 -13.10 -2.76
N ALA A 76 -16.04 -12.19 -3.36
CA ALA A 76 -15.60 -10.85 -3.69
C ALA A 76 -16.05 -9.93 -2.57
N CYS A 77 -15.10 -9.23 -1.96
CA CYS A 77 -15.33 -8.40 -0.80
C CYS A 77 -14.90 -6.96 -1.06
N ASP A 78 -15.58 -6.05 -0.38
CA ASP A 78 -15.28 -4.63 -0.44
C ASP A 78 -15.69 -3.90 0.84
N ALA A 79 -15.09 -2.74 1.08
CA ALA A 79 -15.43 -1.84 2.18
C ALA A 79 -15.06 -0.40 1.82
N ASP A 80 -15.51 0.58 2.62
CA ASP A 80 -14.99 1.94 2.51
C ASP A 80 -13.47 2.00 2.81
N ASP A 81 -12.83 3.14 2.53
CA ASP A 81 -11.40 3.34 2.74
C ASP A 81 -10.95 3.19 4.20
N GLN A 82 -11.90 3.22 5.15
CA GLN A 82 -11.72 3.04 6.58
C GLN A 82 -12.17 1.65 7.09
N MET A 83 -12.54 0.71 6.21
CA MET A 83 -13.04 -0.64 6.55
C MET A 83 -14.30 -0.70 7.41
N ARG A 84 -15.15 0.34 7.43
CA ARG A 84 -16.31 0.41 8.37
C ARG A 84 -17.58 -0.29 7.87
N LEU A 85 -17.67 -0.52 6.56
CA LEU A 85 -18.86 -1.09 5.90
C LEU A 85 -18.45 -2.28 5.03
N PRO A 86 -17.92 -3.36 5.62
CA PRO A 86 -17.49 -4.51 4.84
C PRO A 86 -18.69 -5.28 4.29
N SER A 87 -18.55 -5.71 3.04
CA SER A 87 -19.54 -6.50 2.32
C SER A 87 -18.83 -7.56 1.51
N CYS A 88 -19.28 -8.81 1.60
CA CYS A 88 -18.75 -9.93 0.82
C CYS A 88 -19.90 -10.63 0.11
N THR A 89 -19.73 -10.88 -1.19
CA THR A 89 -20.69 -11.63 -2.00
C THR A 89 -20.00 -12.84 -2.64
N PRO A 90 -20.71 -13.98 -2.81
CA PRO A 90 -20.13 -15.14 -3.50
C PRO A 90 -19.61 -14.76 -4.88
N ASN A 91 -18.37 -15.11 -5.18
CA ASN A 91 -17.75 -14.89 -6.48
C ASN A 91 -17.80 -16.22 -7.26
N ALA A 92 -18.60 -16.25 -8.34
CA ALA A 92 -18.87 -17.42 -9.15
C ALA A 92 -17.64 -17.88 -9.96
#